data_AF-A0A535ZGV4-F1
#
_entry.id   AF-A0A535ZGV4-F1
#
_cell.length_a   1.000
_cell.length_b   1.000
_cell.length_c   1.000
_cell.angle_alpha   90.00
_cell.angle_beta   90.00
_cell.angle_gamma   90.00
#
_symmetry.space_group_name_H-M   'P 1'
#
loop_
_entity.id
_entity.type
_entity.pdbx_description
1 polymer ?
#
loop_
_entity_poly.entity_id
_entity_poly.type
_entity_poly.pdbx_seq_one_letter_code
_entity_poly.pdbx_strand_id
1 'polypeptide(L)' 'MTVAGIPLRPFSTADIPPKLALNRAYFDALEAAGADVVPIPILRDASRLRFHYELLDALVLPGGADVEPRRYGAV' A
#
# COMPACT_ATOMS: atom_id res chain seq x y z
N MET A 1 11.74 16.64 -5.48
CA MET A 1 10.36 16.16 -5.64
C MET A 1 10.38 14.73 -5.13
N THR A 2 9.58 14.42 -4.11
CA THR A 2 9.61 13.12 -3.44
C THR A 2 8.49 12.26 -3.97
N VAL A 3 8.80 11.07 -4.47
CA VAL A 3 7.85 10.07 -4.95
C VAL A 3 7.62 9.05 -3.84
N ALA A 4 6.43 9.08 -3.24
CA ALA A 4 6.02 8.18 -2.17
C ALA A 4 5.09 7.09 -2.69
N GLY A 5 5.46 5.83 -2.51
CA GLY A 5 4.59 4.70 -2.79
C GLY A 5 3.64 4.42 -1.63
N ILE A 6 2.40 4.03 -1.95
CA ILE A 6 1.42 3.54 -0.97
C ILE A 6 0.78 2.23 -1.45
N PRO A 7 0.88 1.12 -0.71
CA PRO A 7 0.27 -0.13 -1.11
C PRO A 7 -1.26 -0.02 -1.07
N LEU A 8 -1.89 -0.51 -2.13
CA LEU A 8 -3.33 -0.70 -2.18
C LEU A 8 -3.75 -1.81 -1.20
N ARG A 9 -5.00 -1.80 -0.76
CA ARG A 9 -5.58 -2.89 0.04
C ARG A 9 -6.64 -3.66 -0.74
N PRO A 10 -6.79 -4.97 -0.53
CA PRO A 10 -7.94 -5.69 -1.07
C PRO A 10 -9.22 -5.15 -0.44
N PHE A 11 -10.26 -5.00 -1.25
CA PHE A 11 -11.59 -4.62 -0.81
C PHE A 11 -12.60 -5.51 -1.52
N SER A 12 -13.41 -6.22 -0.73
CA SER A 12 -14.46 -7.09 -1.22
C SER A 12 -15.67 -6.97 -0.30
N THR A 13 -16.83 -6.82 -0.91
CA THR A 13 -18.15 -6.81 -0.26
C THR A 13 -19.05 -7.77 -1.03
N ALA A 14 -20.18 -8.18 -0.46
CA ALA A 14 -21.10 -9.10 -1.12
C ALA A 14 -21.62 -8.54 -2.47
N ASP A 15 -21.83 -7.23 -2.54
CA ASP A 15 -22.53 -6.59 -3.66
C ASP A 15 -21.61 -6.00 -4.73
N ILE A 16 -20.28 -6.06 -4.55
CA ILE A 16 -19.32 -5.35 -5.41
C ILE A 16 -18.18 -6.30 -5.78
N PRO A 17 -17.81 -6.39 -7.08
CA PRO A 17 -16.64 -7.16 -7.49
C PRO A 17 -15.38 -6.77 -6.69
N PRO A 18 -14.53 -7.76 -6.33
CA PRO A 18 -13.28 -7.49 -5.63
C PRO A 18 -12.45 -6.43 -6.35
N LYS A 19 -11.97 -5.45 -5.61
CA LYS A 19 -11.11 -4.38 -6.13
C LYS A 19 -9.95 -4.11 -5.20
N LEU A 20 -8.94 -3.44 -5.74
CA LEU A 20 -7.93 -2.79 -4.94
C LEU A 20 -8.43 -1.40 -4.55
N ALA A 21 -8.35 -1.09 -3.26
CA ALA A 21 -8.79 0.17 -2.70
C ALA A 21 -7.61 0.90 -2.06
N LEU A 22 -7.77 2.21 -1.91
CA LEU A 22 -6.86 3.08 -1.18
C LEU A 22 -7.64 3.79 -0.06
N ASN A 23 -6.98 4.11 1.04
CA ASN A 23 -7.54 5.01 2.04
C ASN A 23 -7.12 6.44 1.68
N ARG A 24 -8.10 7.25 1.27
CA ARG A 24 -7.87 8.60 0.73
C ARG A 24 -7.15 9.53 1.71
N ALA A 25 -7.37 9.36 3.02
CA ALA A 25 -6.74 10.20 4.03
C ALA A 25 -5.20 10.15 4.00
N TYR A 26 -4.60 8.99 3.71
CA TYR A 26 -3.15 8.88 3.57
C TYR A 26 -2.64 9.58 2.30
N PHE A 27 -3.42 9.52 1.22
CA PHE A 27 -3.09 10.16 -0.04
C PHE A 27 -3.09 11.67 0.12
N ASP A 28 -4.18 12.22 0.67
CA ASP A 28 -4.33 13.66 0.90
C ASP A 28 -3.22 14.20 1.83
N ALA A 29 -2.85 13.44 2.87
CA ALA A 29 -1.79 13.85 3.79
C ALA A 29 -0.41 13.94 3.10
N LEU A 30 -0.10 13.01 2.21
CA LEU A 30 1.17 13.01 1.47
C LEU A 30 1.20 14.08 0.38
N GLU A 31 0.09 14.26 -0.34
CA GLU A 31 -0.06 15.35 -1.32
C GLU A 31 0.08 16.72 -0.64
N ALA A 32 -0.56 16.91 0.53
CA ALA A 32 -0.44 18.15 1.31
C ALA A 32 0.98 18.39 1.84
N ALA A 33 1.78 17.34 2.01
CA ALA A 33 3.21 17.42 2.35
C ALA A 33 4.10 17.68 1.12
N GLY A 34 3.53 17.78 -0.09
CA GLY A 34 4.25 18.04 -1.34
C GLY A 34 4.88 16.80 -1.98
N ALA A 35 4.43 15.61 -1.61
CA ALA A 35 4.88 14.36 -2.23
C ALA A 35 4.00 14.00 -3.44
N ASP A 36 4.64 13.42 -4.46
CA ASP A 36 3.97 12.73 -5.55
C ASP A 36 3.65 11.30 -5.12
N VAL A 37 2.38 10.93 -5.11
CA VAL A 37 1.94 9.67 -4.52
C VAL A 37 1.62 8.63 -5.59
N VAL A 38 2.28 7.47 -5.52
CA VAL A 38 2.11 6.36 -6.46
C VAL A 38 1.42 5.18 -5.78
N PRO A 39 0.23 4.75 -6.22
CA PRO A 39 -0.38 3.52 -5.72
C PRO A 39 0.42 2.29 -6.13
N ILE A 40 0.76 1.44 -5.16
CA ILE A 40 1.53 0.21 -5.39
C ILE A 40 0.60 -1.00 -5.30
N PRO A 41 0.54 -1.86 -6.33
CA PRO A 41 -0.26 -3.07 -6.29
C PRO A 41 0.31 -4.07 -5.27
N ILE A 42 -0.56 -4.82 -4.59
CA ILE A 42 -0.12 -5.97 -3.78
C ILE A 42 0.22 -7.12 -4.73
N LEU A 43 1.51 -7.38 -4.89
CA LEU A 43 2.03 -8.52 -5.64
C LEU A 43 2.57 -9.56 -4.67
N ARG A 44 2.50 -10.84 -5.06
CA ARG A 44 3.15 -11.94 -4.31
C ARG A 44 4.60 -12.17 -4.74
N ASP A 45 5.00 -11.61 -5.87
CA ASP A 45 6.33 -11.75 -6.43
C ASP A 45 7.26 -10.66 -5.88
N ALA A 46 8.23 -11.08 -5.07
CA ALA A 46 9.18 -10.19 -4.43
C ALA A 46 10.09 -9.45 -5.44
N SER A 47 10.42 -10.06 -6.58
CA SER A 47 11.27 -9.43 -7.60
C SER A 47 10.57 -8.25 -8.27
N ARG A 48 9.27 -8.40 -8.52
CA ARG A 48 8.42 -7.34 -9.08
C ARG A 48 8.17 -6.22 -8.07
N LEU A 49 7.95 -6.56 -6.80
CA LEU A 49 7.87 -5.57 -5.73
C LEU A 49 9.17 -4.77 -5.61
N ARG A 50 10.33 -5.46 -5.64
CA ARG A 50 11.64 -4.83 -5.61
C ARG A 50 11.78 -3.80 -6.74
N PHE A 51 11.45 -4.17 -7.97
CA PHE A 51 11.49 -3.23 -9.10
C PHE A 51 10.68 -1.95 -8.82
N HIS A 52 9.47 -2.06 -8.27
CA HIS A 52 8.68 -0.88 -7.92
C HIS A 52 9.32 -0.05 -6.81
N TYR A 53 9.88 -0.68 -5.78
CA TYR A 53 10.47 0.03 -4.64
C TYR A 53 11.74 0.81 -5.01
N GLU A 54 12.53 0.34 -5.97
CA GLU A 54 13.71 1.07 -6.45
C GLU A 54 13.36 2.34 -7.25
N LEU A 55 12.09 2.52 -7.66
CA LEU A 55 11.61 3.71 -8.35
C LEU A 55 11.03 4.78 -7.40
N LEU A 56 10.96 4.48 -6.10
CA LEU A 56 10.34 5.34 -5.10
C LEU A 56 11.40 5.92 -4.16
N ASP A 57 11.19 7.16 -3.71
CA ASP A 57 12.00 7.76 -2.65
C ASP A 57 11.59 7.24 -1.26
N ALA A 58 10.32 6.86 -1.11
CA ALA A 58 9.76 6.38 0.14
C ALA A 58 8.59 5.40 -0.07
N LEU A 59 8.36 4.55 0.93
CA LEU A 59 7.18 3.68 1.01
C LEU A 59 6.42 3.99 2.30
N VAL A 60 5.14 4.32 2.18
CA VAL A 60 4.24 4.56 3.31
C VAL A 60 3.35 3.36 3.49
N LEU A 61 3.36 2.78 4.69
CA LEU A 61 2.50 1.65 5.05
C LEU A 61 1.25 2.17 5.78
N PRO A 62 0.08 2.22 5.13
CA PRO A 62 -1.14 2.68 5.77
C PRO A 62 -1.59 1.69 6.84
N GLY A 63 -2.25 2.20 7.87
CA GLY A 63 -2.94 1.37 8.85
C GLY A 63 -3.98 0.47 8.20
N GLY A 64 -4.29 -0.64 8.85
CA GLY A 64 -5.18 -1.66 8.32
C GLY A 64 -5.53 -2.72 9.36
N ALA A 65 -5.95 -3.89 8.89
CA ALA A 65 -6.21 -5.04 9.75
C ALA A 65 -4.92 -5.54 10.41
N ASP A 66 -5.10 -6.26 11.51
CA ASP A 66 -3.98 -6.83 12.26
C ASP A 66 -3.17 -7.81 11.42
N VAL A 67 -1.87 -7.86 11.72
CA VAL A 67 -0.99 -8.88 11.16
C VAL A 67 -1.33 -10.22 11.80
N GLU A 68 -1.48 -11.26 10.98
CA GLU A 68 -1.69 -12.63 11.45
C GLU A 68 -0.55 -13.05 12.43
N PRO A 69 -0.86 -13.54 13.64
CA PRO A 69 0.12 -13.92 14.67
C PRO A 69 1.30 -14.75 14.19
N ARG A 70 1.02 -15.73 13.32
CA ARG A 70 2.01 -16.63 12.74
C ARG A 70 3.08 -15.92 11.91
N ARG A 71 2.79 -14.72 11.40
CA ARG A 71 3.74 -13.94 10.61
C ARG A 71 4.81 -13.23 11.45
N TYR A 72 4.62 -13.16 12.77
CA TYR A 72 5.60 -12.64 13.71
C TYR A 72 5.96 -13.64 14.82
N GLY A 73 5.69 -14.93 14.60
CA GLY A 73 6.11 -16.02 15.50
C GLY A 73 5.24 -16.22 16.74
N ALA A 74 4.08 -15.55 16.81
CA ALA A 74 3.08 -15.85 17.83
C ALA A 74 2.16 -17.02 17.39
N VAL A 75 1.62 -17.75 18.38
CA VAL A 75 0.78 -18.93 18.18
C VAL A 75 -0.68 -18.55 17.97
#